data_AF-A0A1U7LI64-F1
#
_entry.id   AF-A0A1U7LI64-F1
#
_cell.length_a   1.000
_cell.length_b   1.000
_cell.length_c   1.000
_cell.angle_alpha   90.00
_cell.angle_beta   90.00
_cell.angle_gamma   90.00
#
_symmetry.space_group_name_H-M   'P 1'
#
loop_
_entity.id
_entity.type
_entity.pdbx_description
1 polymer ?
#
loop_
_entity_poly.entity_id
_entity_poly.type
_entity_poly.pdbx_seq_one_letter_code
_entity_poly.pdbx_strand_id
1 'polypeptide(L)'
;MPPSLNVPVDSFKITNNQAAMTDSPVTLTESNALLLQAITELQRGQKELSEKLNSTLSSIVSAVENLKLQVDSQNSPMHQRTFSSSSLQSLSPAPTAPGTIDVNLDTIVADQPVDTPKKLQVVPISPSSSPGPLSAVPRKLYSSSPWGSRVILTTYPGQSNIDPFPLSWGHLDPLIRGPIVVSRQPSTLRKRNAIGAHGGSYSIYHSLAVAMGDLPVNHRPNFAFSEPPVQVGPFPQWGDPEKIVAMDPFGHMTTRLYSDYINKGIDIRPTIAITKAHMKLHEIEDAVKTGRLRIDGHVVLNKTGEIAVTKVAVEPVWFLPGVAKRFGIDEGTLRRALFEDTGGSYPELITRNDLKIFLPPIGGLTAYIFGPVERVSDPNVKLALRVHDECNGSDVFS
;
A
#
# COMPACT_ATOMS: atom_id res chain seq x y z
N MET A 1 -2.59 -61.58 -13.53
CA MET A 1 -2.63 -60.40 -14.43
C MET A 1 -2.59 -59.13 -13.57
N PRO A 2 -2.06 -58.00 -14.08
CA PRO A 2 -1.98 -56.69 -13.38
C PRO A 2 -3.28 -55.87 -13.60
N PRO A 3 -3.35 -54.54 -13.30
CA PRO A 3 -2.58 -53.67 -12.39
C PRO A 3 -3.47 -53.17 -11.20
N SER A 4 -3.06 -52.64 -10.04
CA SER A 4 -1.96 -51.76 -9.58
C SER A 4 -2.12 -50.24 -9.84
N LEU A 5 -2.63 -49.50 -8.84
CA LEU A 5 -2.21 -48.13 -8.47
C LEU A 5 -2.95 -47.64 -7.21
N ASN A 6 -2.21 -47.23 -6.16
CA ASN A 6 -2.74 -46.46 -5.03
C ASN A 6 -1.57 -45.74 -4.31
N VAL A 7 -1.67 -44.42 -4.09
CA VAL A 7 -0.67 -43.58 -3.40
C VAL A 7 -1.39 -42.44 -2.67
N PRO A 8 -1.28 -42.37 -1.34
CA PRO A 8 -0.59 -41.24 -0.69
C PRO A 8 0.75 -41.73 -0.10
N VAL A 9 1.89 -41.04 -0.27
CA VAL A 9 2.27 -39.81 0.43
C VAL A 9 2.23 -39.99 1.95
N ASP A 10 3.39 -40.27 2.55
CA ASP A 10 3.62 -40.10 3.98
C ASP A 10 5.08 -39.62 4.24
N SER A 11 5.30 -39.06 5.42
CA SER A 11 6.44 -38.27 5.90
C SER A 11 7.85 -38.69 5.48
N PHE A 12 8.63 -37.71 5.00
CA PHE A 12 10.10 -37.75 5.00
C PHE A 12 10.63 -37.66 6.45
N LYS A 13 10.68 -38.79 7.16
CA LYS A 13 11.40 -38.92 8.42
C LYS A 13 12.87 -39.20 8.15
N ILE A 14 13.75 -38.23 8.39
CA ILE A 14 15.19 -38.47 8.44
C ILE A 14 15.50 -39.22 9.75
N THR A 15 15.51 -40.54 9.68
CA THR A 15 15.96 -41.39 10.79
C THR A 15 17.48 -41.38 10.88
N ASN A 16 18.03 -40.82 11.96
CA ASN A 16 19.43 -41.01 12.32
C ASN A 16 19.69 -42.50 12.54
N ASN A 17 20.52 -43.11 11.68
CA ASN A 17 21.09 -44.44 11.90
C ASN A 17 22.61 -44.32 11.99
N GLN A 18 23.14 -44.33 13.21
CA GLN A 18 24.56 -44.61 13.44
C GLN A 18 24.74 -46.13 13.52
N ALA A 19 25.34 -46.74 12.51
CA ALA A 19 25.78 -48.14 12.57
C ALA A 19 26.93 -48.43 11.60
N ALA A 20 28.02 -49.00 12.14
CA ALA A 20 29.09 -49.74 11.48
C ALA A 20 29.91 -49.09 10.33
N MET A 21 31.24 -49.22 10.42
CA MET A 21 32.18 -48.93 9.33
C MET A 21 32.32 -50.14 8.41
N THR A 22 32.26 -49.93 7.09
CA THR A 22 33.03 -50.69 6.10
C THR A 22 33.37 -49.78 4.93
N ASP A 23 34.61 -49.29 4.85
CA ASP A 23 35.07 -48.53 3.68
C ASP A 23 35.27 -49.48 2.48
N SER A 24 34.54 -49.21 1.41
CA SER A 24 34.82 -49.71 0.05
C SER A 24 35.07 -48.49 -0.83
N PRO A 25 36.27 -48.32 -1.42
CA PRO A 25 36.58 -47.13 -2.20
C PRO A 25 35.82 -47.15 -3.53
N VAL A 26 34.77 -46.31 -3.62
CA VAL A 26 34.15 -45.95 -4.90
C VAL A 26 35.25 -45.44 -5.83
N THR A 27 35.40 -46.09 -6.98
CA THR A 27 36.56 -45.84 -7.83
C THR A 27 36.44 -44.47 -8.51
N LEU A 28 37.57 -43.80 -8.77
CA LEU A 28 37.59 -42.51 -9.48
C LEU A 28 36.84 -42.56 -10.81
N THR A 29 36.83 -43.73 -11.47
CA THR A 29 36.03 -44.06 -12.65
C THR A 29 34.52 -43.89 -12.47
N GLU A 30 33.95 -44.31 -11.34
CA GLU A 30 32.51 -44.25 -11.08
C GLU A 30 32.06 -42.81 -10.77
N SER A 31 32.82 -42.10 -9.94
CA SER A 31 32.57 -40.67 -9.66
C SER A 31 32.66 -39.81 -10.93
N ASN A 32 33.60 -40.10 -11.83
CA ASN A 32 33.73 -39.41 -13.11
C ASN A 32 32.57 -39.75 -14.06
N ALA A 33 32.06 -40.99 -14.06
CA ALA A 33 30.89 -41.37 -14.85
C ALA A 33 29.62 -40.63 -14.39
N LEU A 34 29.40 -40.52 -13.08
CA LEU A 34 28.28 -39.75 -12.52
C LEU A 34 28.37 -38.25 -12.85
N LEU A 35 29.57 -37.68 -12.82
CA LEU A 35 29.81 -36.29 -13.25
C LEU A 35 29.49 -36.07 -14.74
N LEU A 36 29.92 -36.98 -15.62
CA LEU A 36 29.60 -36.93 -17.04
C LEU A 36 28.10 -37.06 -17.31
N GLN A 37 27.39 -37.92 -16.57
CA GLN A 37 25.93 -38.03 -16.65
C GLN A 37 25.25 -36.71 -16.24
N ALA A 38 25.63 -36.13 -15.10
CA ALA A 38 25.07 -34.86 -14.62
C ALA A 38 25.31 -33.71 -15.60
N ILE A 39 26.50 -33.61 -16.20
CA ILE A 39 26.83 -32.62 -17.24
C ILE A 39 25.95 -32.83 -18.49
N THR A 40 25.75 -34.08 -18.91
CA THR A 40 24.90 -34.42 -20.07
C THR A 40 23.43 -34.05 -19.82
N GLU A 41 22.92 -34.27 -18.61
CA GLU A 41 21.55 -33.89 -18.23
C GLU A 41 21.37 -32.36 -18.16
N LEU A 42 22.36 -31.62 -17.66
CA LEU A 42 22.36 -30.16 -17.68
C LEU A 42 22.38 -29.60 -19.12
N GLN A 43 23.20 -30.16 -20.00
CA GLN A 43 23.24 -29.78 -21.42
C GLN A 43 21.90 -30.04 -22.13
N ARG A 44 21.24 -31.18 -21.84
CA ARG A 44 19.88 -31.46 -22.32
C ARG A 44 18.89 -30.42 -21.80
N GLY A 45 18.88 -30.14 -20.50
CA GLY A 45 17.98 -29.16 -19.89
C GLY A 45 18.16 -27.75 -20.47
N GLN A 46 19.41 -27.33 -20.74
CA GLN A 46 19.73 -26.07 -21.39
C GLN A 46 19.19 -26.00 -22.83
N LYS A 47 19.26 -27.10 -23.58
CA LYS A 47 18.69 -27.19 -24.93
C LYS A 47 17.16 -27.15 -24.92
N GLU A 48 16.50 -27.91 -24.05
CA GLU A 48 15.05 -27.86 -23.91
C GLU A 48 14.54 -26.47 -23.50
N LEU A 49 15.32 -25.74 -22.69
CA LEU A 49 15.01 -24.36 -22.29
C LEU A 49 15.15 -23.38 -23.46
N SER A 50 16.16 -23.52 -24.32
CA SER A 50 16.32 -22.63 -25.48
C SER A 50 15.25 -22.89 -26.55
N GLU A 51 14.83 -24.14 -26.76
CA GLU A 51 13.70 -24.49 -27.64
C GLU A 51 12.36 -23.93 -27.13
N LYS A 52 12.14 -23.96 -25.80
CA LYS A 52 10.98 -23.31 -25.16
C LYS A 52 11.04 -21.77 -25.25
N LEU A 53 12.23 -21.17 -25.15
CA LEU A 53 12.40 -19.72 -25.30
C LEU A 53 12.10 -19.28 -26.74
N ASN A 54 12.62 -19.99 -27.73
CA ASN A 54 12.45 -19.68 -29.15
C ASN A 54 10.99 -19.85 -29.62
N SER A 55 10.29 -20.89 -29.17
CA SER A 55 8.85 -21.07 -29.46
C SER A 55 7.98 -20.00 -28.78
N THR A 56 8.34 -19.57 -27.57
CA THR A 56 7.68 -18.45 -26.87
C THR A 56 7.90 -17.13 -27.62
N LEU A 57 9.13 -16.83 -28.04
CA LEU A 57 9.45 -15.64 -28.84
C LEU A 57 8.69 -15.61 -30.17
N SER A 58 8.66 -16.73 -30.90
CA SER A 58 7.88 -16.86 -32.14
C SER A 58 6.39 -16.57 -31.92
N SER A 59 5.82 -17.12 -30.85
CA SER A 59 4.42 -16.88 -30.46
C SER A 59 4.13 -15.41 -30.13
N ILE A 60 5.07 -14.71 -29.49
CA ILE A 60 4.97 -13.27 -29.20
C ILE A 60 5.04 -12.44 -30.49
N VAL A 61 5.96 -12.75 -31.41
CA VAL A 61 6.08 -12.05 -32.70
C VAL A 61 4.78 -12.16 -33.49
N SER A 62 4.24 -13.36 -33.67
CA SER A 62 2.96 -13.54 -34.38
C SER A 62 1.77 -12.88 -33.66
N ALA A 63 1.79 -12.77 -32.33
CA ALA A 63 0.76 -12.00 -31.60
C ALA A 63 0.85 -10.49 -31.89
N VAL A 64 2.07 -9.94 -31.97
CA VAL A 64 2.31 -8.52 -32.32
C VAL A 64 1.92 -8.23 -33.77
N GLU A 65 2.23 -9.12 -34.71
CA GLU A 65 1.82 -8.99 -36.12
C GLU A 65 0.29 -8.98 -36.27
N ASN A 66 -0.43 -9.88 -35.58
CA ASN A 66 -1.90 -9.90 -35.58
C ASN A 66 -2.50 -8.62 -34.97
N LEU A 67 -1.93 -8.09 -33.88
CA LEU A 67 -2.36 -6.81 -33.30
C LEU A 67 -2.10 -5.64 -34.24
N LYS A 68 -0.97 -5.63 -34.95
CA LYS A 68 -0.64 -4.61 -35.95
C LYS A 68 -1.63 -4.60 -37.11
N LEU A 69 -1.97 -5.77 -37.65
CA LEU A 69 -3.01 -5.92 -38.68
C LEU A 69 -4.39 -5.42 -38.21
N GLN A 70 -4.76 -5.67 -36.95
CA GLN A 70 -6.01 -5.15 -36.36
C GLN A 70 -6.01 -3.62 -36.26
N VAL A 71 -4.93 -3.01 -35.78
CA VAL A 71 -4.79 -1.54 -35.68
C VAL A 71 -4.85 -0.88 -37.05
N ASP A 72 -4.19 -1.46 -38.06
CA ASP A 72 -4.19 -0.90 -39.41
C ASP A 72 -5.55 -1.06 -40.10
N SER A 73 -6.30 -2.12 -39.77
CA SER A 73 -7.69 -2.30 -40.26
C SER A 73 -8.66 -1.24 -39.75
N GLN A 74 -8.41 -0.64 -38.57
CA GLN A 74 -9.26 0.42 -38.00
C GLN A 74 -8.92 1.83 -38.50
N ASN A 75 -7.79 2.03 -39.17
CA ASN A 75 -7.29 3.35 -39.57
C ASN A 75 -7.47 3.68 -41.07
N SER A 76 -8.35 2.97 -41.79
CA SER A 76 -8.70 3.31 -43.18
C SER A 76 -9.65 4.53 -43.25
N PRO A 77 -9.36 5.56 -44.08
CA PRO A 77 -10.04 6.84 -44.02
C PRO A 77 -11.45 6.84 -44.65
N MET A 78 -12.45 7.26 -43.87
CA MET A 78 -13.83 7.45 -44.35
C MET A 78 -14.01 8.83 -45.01
N HIS A 79 -14.18 8.87 -46.33
CA HIS A 79 -14.46 10.12 -47.05
C HIS A 79 -15.96 10.38 -47.26
N GLN A 80 -16.33 11.66 -47.10
CA GLN A 80 -17.47 12.35 -47.70
C GLN A 80 -18.89 11.77 -47.47
N ARG A 81 -19.62 12.39 -46.52
CA ARG A 81 -21.01 12.80 -46.76
C ARG A 81 -21.20 14.26 -46.35
N THR A 82 -21.37 15.13 -47.35
CA THR A 82 -21.85 16.50 -47.17
C THR A 82 -23.34 16.47 -46.83
N PHE A 83 -23.77 17.35 -45.92
CA PHE A 83 -25.19 17.67 -45.74
C PHE A 83 -25.39 19.17 -45.89
N SER A 84 -26.09 19.56 -46.95
CA SER A 84 -26.47 20.93 -47.26
C SER A 84 -27.74 21.33 -46.51
N SER A 85 -27.86 22.61 -46.18
CA SER A 85 -29.01 23.18 -45.46
C SER A 85 -30.20 23.52 -46.37
N SER A 86 -31.42 23.15 -45.98
CA SER A 86 -32.64 23.83 -46.47
C SER A 86 -33.90 23.54 -45.61
N SER A 87 -34.79 24.55 -45.56
CA SER A 87 -36.24 24.47 -45.30
C SER A 87 -36.79 24.06 -43.92
N LEU A 88 -36.90 25.06 -43.03
CA LEU A 88 -38.16 25.56 -42.45
C LEU A 88 -39.36 24.59 -42.28
N GLN A 89 -39.92 24.53 -41.06
CA GLN A 89 -41.17 25.26 -40.70
C GLN A 89 -41.48 25.18 -39.18
N SER A 90 -42.41 26.01 -38.71
CA SER A 90 -42.73 26.26 -37.29
C SER A 90 -44.16 25.83 -36.92
N LEU A 91 -44.42 25.60 -35.61
CA LEU A 91 -45.64 25.98 -34.87
C LEU A 91 -45.57 25.54 -33.38
N SER A 92 -46.51 26.00 -32.55
CA SER A 92 -46.66 25.76 -31.09
C SER A 92 -48.15 25.95 -30.69
N PRO A 93 -48.62 25.74 -29.44
CA PRO A 93 -48.05 25.10 -28.24
C PRO A 93 -48.95 23.96 -27.67
N ALA A 94 -48.87 23.63 -26.37
CA ALA A 94 -49.60 22.54 -25.68
C ALA A 94 -51.03 22.89 -25.20
N PRO A 95 -51.83 21.90 -24.72
CA PRO A 95 -52.31 21.99 -23.32
C PRO A 95 -52.57 20.65 -22.54
N THR A 96 -52.31 20.71 -21.21
CA THR A 96 -53.09 20.16 -20.05
C THR A 96 -53.34 18.64 -19.85
N ALA A 97 -53.42 18.24 -18.56
CA ALA A 97 -53.67 16.88 -18.00
C ALA A 97 -55.15 16.73 -17.52
N PRO A 98 -55.61 15.84 -16.59
CA PRO A 98 -54.97 14.76 -15.80
C PRO A 98 -55.76 13.40 -15.76
N GLY A 99 -55.32 12.43 -14.93
CA GLY A 99 -56.13 11.25 -14.58
C GLY A 99 -55.47 10.25 -13.60
N THR A 100 -56.13 9.96 -12.48
CA THR A 100 -55.74 8.97 -11.44
C THR A 100 -56.74 7.81 -11.36
N ILE A 101 -56.29 6.57 -11.18
CA ILE A 101 -56.97 5.46 -10.48
C ILE A 101 -55.90 4.62 -9.73
N ASP A 102 -56.30 3.84 -8.72
CA ASP A 102 -55.50 3.29 -7.62
C ASP A 102 -55.86 1.79 -7.34
N VAL A 103 -55.12 1.11 -6.46
CA VAL A 103 -55.32 -0.27 -5.90
C VAL A 103 -55.39 -1.46 -6.91
N ASN A 104 -55.22 -2.75 -6.54
CA ASN A 104 -55.27 -3.42 -5.22
C ASN A 104 -54.20 -4.54 -5.00
N LEU A 105 -54.13 -5.04 -3.76
CA LEU A 105 -53.28 -6.10 -3.21
C LEU A 105 -54.09 -7.37 -2.87
N ASP A 106 -53.49 -8.58 -2.97
CA ASP A 106 -53.79 -9.76 -2.15
C ASP A 106 -52.57 -10.72 -2.11
N THR A 107 -51.97 -11.13 -0.97
CA THR A 107 -52.39 -12.08 0.12
C THR A 107 -52.28 -13.56 -0.30
N ILE A 108 -51.34 -14.36 0.24
CA ILE A 108 -51.42 -15.40 1.33
C ILE A 108 -49.95 -15.94 1.47
N VAL A 109 -49.19 -15.97 2.57
CA VAL A 109 -49.31 -16.47 3.99
C VAL A 109 -48.70 -17.88 4.23
N ALA A 110 -47.72 -17.94 5.17
CA ALA A 110 -47.12 -19.11 5.86
C ALA A 110 -46.26 -20.11 5.02
N ASP A 111 -45.30 -20.90 5.55
CA ASP A 111 -44.74 -21.01 6.91
C ASP A 111 -43.24 -21.48 6.91
N GLN A 112 -42.59 -21.62 8.08
CA GLN A 112 -41.23 -22.17 8.29
C GLN A 112 -41.24 -23.42 9.19
N PRO A 113 -40.31 -24.39 9.05
CA PRO A 113 -39.21 -24.48 10.04
C PRO A 113 -37.87 -25.09 9.54
N VAL A 114 -36.92 -25.25 10.47
CA VAL A 114 -35.48 -25.61 10.33
C VAL A 114 -35.20 -26.94 11.11
N ASP A 115 -34.07 -27.67 11.08
CA ASP A 115 -32.67 -27.49 10.60
C ASP A 115 -31.93 -28.87 10.44
N THR A 116 -30.63 -28.83 10.12
CA THR A 116 -29.58 -29.88 10.30
C THR A 116 -29.40 -30.91 9.13
N PRO A 117 -28.34 -31.76 9.08
CA PRO A 117 -27.21 -31.45 8.19
C PRO A 117 -26.72 -32.63 7.30
N LYS A 118 -26.43 -32.39 6.01
CA LYS A 118 -25.99 -33.46 5.08
C LYS A 118 -24.50 -33.43 4.69
N LYS A 119 -23.73 -34.18 5.49
CA LYS A 119 -22.60 -35.07 5.13
C LYS A 119 -21.97 -34.89 3.74
N LEU A 120 -20.68 -34.53 3.74
CA LEU A 120 -19.77 -34.56 2.58
C LEU A 120 -19.79 -35.92 1.85
N GLN A 121 -19.76 -35.88 0.52
CA GLN A 121 -19.41 -37.01 -0.35
C GLN A 121 -18.28 -36.60 -1.29
N VAL A 122 -17.31 -37.51 -1.47
CA VAL A 122 -16.16 -37.33 -2.38
C VAL A 122 -16.45 -38.06 -3.68
N VAL A 123 -16.22 -37.40 -4.82
CA VAL A 123 -16.29 -38.00 -6.16
C VAL A 123 -14.88 -37.96 -6.78
N PRO A 124 -14.36 -39.05 -7.39
CA PRO A 124 -13.01 -39.09 -7.92
C PRO A 124 -12.80 -38.19 -9.16
N ILE A 125 -11.58 -37.70 -9.34
CA ILE A 125 -11.16 -36.92 -10.50
C ILE A 125 -10.48 -37.85 -11.52
N SER A 126 -10.94 -37.81 -12.77
CA SER A 126 -10.25 -38.43 -13.93
C SER A 126 -9.48 -37.37 -14.73
N PRO A 127 -8.27 -37.65 -15.24
CA PRO A 127 -7.41 -36.63 -15.84
C PRO A 127 -7.58 -36.51 -17.37
N SER A 128 -8.24 -35.45 -17.86
CA SER A 128 -8.19 -35.08 -19.28
C SER A 128 -8.61 -33.63 -19.58
N SER A 129 -7.63 -32.72 -19.73
CA SER A 129 -7.58 -31.70 -20.80
C SER A 129 -6.39 -30.74 -20.62
N SER A 130 -6.06 -30.05 -21.73
CA SER A 130 -4.92 -29.15 -21.97
C SER A 130 -4.62 -28.12 -20.87
N PRO A 131 -3.37 -27.58 -20.81
CA PRO A 131 -3.09 -26.39 -20.01
C PRO A 131 -3.97 -25.24 -20.52
N GLY A 132 -4.89 -24.79 -19.67
CA GLY A 132 -5.72 -23.62 -19.97
C GLY A 132 -4.86 -22.34 -20.07
N PRO A 133 -5.42 -21.25 -20.62
CA PRO A 133 -4.77 -19.94 -20.54
C PRO A 133 -4.46 -19.61 -19.07
N LEU A 134 -3.34 -18.92 -18.83
CA LEU A 134 -2.92 -18.47 -17.50
C LEU A 134 -4.12 -17.94 -16.73
N SER A 135 -4.45 -18.58 -15.60
CA SER A 135 -5.69 -18.32 -14.87
C SER A 135 -5.70 -16.88 -14.40
N ALA A 136 -6.39 -16.03 -15.16
CA ALA A 136 -6.57 -14.64 -14.82
C ALA A 136 -7.38 -14.60 -13.54
N VAL A 137 -6.72 -14.25 -12.42
CA VAL A 137 -7.33 -14.10 -11.10
C VAL A 137 -8.65 -13.34 -11.29
N PRO A 138 -9.80 -13.91 -10.91
CA PRO A 138 -11.09 -13.41 -11.35
C PRO A 138 -11.28 -11.98 -10.87
N ARG A 139 -11.12 -11.02 -11.80
CA ARG A 139 -11.28 -9.60 -11.51
C ARG A 139 -12.63 -9.40 -10.85
N LYS A 140 -12.62 -8.83 -9.65
CA LYS A 140 -13.82 -8.32 -8.96
C LYS A 140 -14.35 -7.13 -9.77
N LEU A 141 -15.07 -7.43 -10.86
CA LEU A 141 -15.77 -6.42 -11.65
C LEU A 141 -16.81 -5.78 -10.74
N TYR A 142 -16.54 -4.54 -10.35
CA TYR A 142 -17.46 -3.72 -9.57
C TYR A 142 -18.77 -3.56 -10.35
N SER A 143 -19.85 -4.17 -9.86
CA SER A 143 -21.19 -4.12 -10.47
C SER A 143 -21.83 -2.72 -10.44
N SER A 144 -21.24 -1.81 -9.66
CA SER A 144 -21.54 -0.38 -9.64
C SER A 144 -20.28 0.39 -9.20
N SER A 145 -20.13 1.66 -9.60
CA SER A 145 -18.94 2.47 -9.26
C SER A 145 -18.73 2.54 -7.74
N PRO A 146 -17.62 2.00 -7.20
CA PRO A 146 -17.42 1.91 -5.75
C PRO A 146 -17.00 3.26 -5.12
N TRP A 147 -16.66 4.25 -5.94
CA TRP A 147 -16.48 5.66 -5.55
C TRP A 147 -17.77 6.49 -5.68
N GLY A 148 -18.89 5.86 -6.04
CA GLY A 148 -20.16 6.53 -6.33
C GLY A 148 -20.24 7.12 -7.74
N SER A 149 -21.33 7.83 -8.03
CA SER A 149 -21.66 8.34 -9.37
C SER A 149 -21.17 9.76 -9.68
N ARG A 150 -20.54 10.46 -8.71
CA ARG A 150 -20.08 11.85 -8.87
C ARG A 150 -18.70 12.04 -8.24
N VAL A 151 -17.73 12.48 -9.03
CA VAL A 151 -16.41 12.89 -8.54
C VAL A 151 -16.54 14.24 -7.83
N ILE A 152 -16.18 14.30 -6.55
CA ILE A 152 -16.19 15.54 -5.76
C ILE A 152 -14.76 16.11 -5.73
N LEU A 153 -14.59 17.28 -6.34
CA LEU A 153 -13.32 18.01 -6.42
C LEU A 153 -13.29 19.16 -5.41
N THR A 154 -12.70 18.94 -4.23
CA THR A 154 -12.53 19.95 -3.16
C THR A 154 -11.47 21.02 -3.47
N THR A 155 -11.20 21.25 -4.75
CA THR A 155 -10.10 22.06 -5.28
C THR A 155 -10.32 23.54 -5.01
N TYR A 156 -11.51 24.07 -5.22
CA TYR A 156 -11.76 25.51 -5.02
C TYR A 156 -12.25 25.80 -3.60
N PRO A 157 -11.83 26.94 -3.00
CA PRO A 157 -12.34 27.39 -1.71
C PRO A 157 -13.78 27.88 -1.84
N GLY A 158 -14.51 28.00 -0.72
CA GLY A 158 -15.87 28.53 -0.71
C GLY A 158 -16.95 27.63 -1.35
N GLN A 159 -16.61 26.42 -1.80
CA GLN A 159 -17.61 25.44 -2.26
C GLN A 159 -18.58 25.11 -1.13
N SER A 160 -19.88 25.13 -1.43
CA SER A 160 -20.92 24.86 -0.44
C SER A 160 -20.79 23.44 0.15
N ASN A 161 -20.92 23.35 1.47
CA ASN A 161 -20.67 22.14 2.28
C ASN A 161 -19.19 21.71 2.42
N ILE A 162 -18.20 22.55 2.10
CA ILE A 162 -16.82 22.37 2.60
C ILE A 162 -16.66 23.19 3.89
N ASP A 163 -16.17 22.52 4.94
CA ASP A 163 -16.08 23.05 6.31
C ASP A 163 -14.91 22.35 7.03
N PRO A 164 -13.64 22.75 6.76
CA PRO A 164 -12.45 22.07 7.27
C PRO A 164 -12.37 22.03 8.80
N PHE A 165 -11.77 20.99 9.38
CA PHE A 165 -11.41 21.05 10.79
C PHE A 165 -10.40 22.18 11.04
N PRO A 166 -10.62 23.07 12.03
CA PRO A 166 -9.66 24.12 12.36
C PRO A 166 -8.34 23.49 12.78
N LEU A 167 -7.23 24.12 12.38
CA LEU A 167 -5.89 23.67 12.71
C LEU A 167 -4.99 24.84 13.09
N SER A 168 -4.49 24.84 14.32
CA SER A 168 -3.53 25.81 14.84
C SER A 168 -2.15 25.17 14.94
N TRP A 169 -1.39 25.18 13.84
CA TRP A 169 -0.06 24.54 13.80
C TRP A 169 0.88 25.18 14.84
N GLY A 170 1.68 24.35 15.51
CA GLY A 170 2.56 24.77 16.60
C GLY A 170 1.84 25.06 17.92
N HIS A 171 0.54 24.80 18.07
CA HIS A 171 -0.11 24.89 19.38
C HIS A 171 0.25 23.68 20.26
N LEU A 172 0.64 23.93 21.52
CA LEU A 172 1.18 22.90 22.43
C LEU A 172 0.11 21.95 22.99
N ASP A 173 -1.12 22.44 23.23
CA ASP A 173 -2.27 21.56 23.49
C ASP A 173 -2.77 20.97 22.16
N PRO A 174 -2.77 19.64 21.98
CA PRO A 174 -3.23 18.99 20.75
C PRO A 174 -4.73 19.18 20.47
N LEU A 175 -5.58 19.31 21.50
CA LEU A 175 -7.02 19.46 21.31
C LEU A 175 -7.36 20.85 20.76
N ILE A 176 -6.60 21.88 21.15
CA ILE A 176 -6.69 23.24 20.59
C ILE A 176 -5.93 23.34 19.25
N ARG A 177 -4.83 22.58 19.07
CA ARG A 177 -4.15 22.43 17.77
C ARG A 177 -5.08 21.87 16.71
N GLY A 178 -5.88 20.86 17.05
CA GLY A 178 -6.77 20.14 16.15
C GLY A 178 -6.10 18.96 15.42
N PRO A 179 -6.90 18.02 14.90
CA PRO A 179 -6.43 16.87 14.14
C PRO A 179 -6.02 17.24 12.71
N ILE A 180 -5.07 16.49 12.15
CA ILE A 180 -4.78 16.51 10.71
C ILE A 180 -5.74 15.56 9.98
N VAL A 181 -6.42 16.08 8.97
CA VAL A 181 -7.48 15.37 8.24
C VAL A 181 -7.23 15.53 6.74
N VAL A 182 -6.68 14.49 6.12
CA VAL A 182 -6.38 14.45 4.67
C VAL A 182 -7.31 13.53 3.88
N SER A 183 -8.03 12.62 4.55
CA SER A 183 -8.77 11.53 3.89
C SER A 183 -9.92 12.01 2.99
N ARG A 184 -10.08 11.33 1.85
CA ARG A 184 -11.15 11.55 0.88
C ARG A 184 -12.36 10.63 1.07
N GLN A 185 -12.46 9.89 2.18
CA GLN A 185 -13.67 9.11 2.51
C GLN A 185 -14.92 10.02 2.54
N PRO A 186 -16.13 9.55 2.17
CA PRO A 186 -17.33 10.40 2.05
C PRO A 186 -17.69 11.20 3.31
N SER A 187 -17.47 10.64 4.50
CA SER A 187 -17.70 11.32 5.79
C SER A 187 -16.69 12.43 6.11
N THR A 188 -15.53 12.41 5.44
CA THR A 188 -14.32 13.13 5.84
C THR A 188 -13.86 14.14 4.78
N LEU A 189 -14.16 13.89 3.50
CA LEU A 189 -13.76 14.71 2.34
C LEU A 189 -14.10 16.20 2.50
N ARG A 190 -15.26 16.51 3.07
CA ARG A 190 -15.75 17.88 3.33
C ARG A 190 -15.08 18.57 4.53
N LYS A 191 -14.41 17.79 5.39
CA LYS A 191 -13.75 18.21 6.63
C LYS A 191 -12.22 18.27 6.52
N ARG A 192 -11.65 17.97 5.34
CA ARG A 192 -10.19 17.96 5.10
C ARG A 192 -9.56 19.32 5.39
N ASN A 193 -8.48 19.31 6.19
CA ASN A 193 -7.62 20.47 6.46
C ASN A 193 -6.17 20.29 5.98
N ALA A 194 -5.89 19.19 5.26
CA ALA A 194 -4.61 18.92 4.61
C ALA A 194 -4.74 18.51 3.13
N ILE A 195 -3.71 18.86 2.36
CA ILE A 195 -3.44 18.44 0.97
C ILE A 195 -2.67 17.11 1.01
N GLY A 196 -2.71 16.31 -0.07
CA GLY A 196 -1.97 15.05 -0.16
C GLY A 196 -2.84 13.82 0.14
N ALA A 197 -2.20 12.77 0.67
CA ALA A 197 -2.83 11.51 1.11
C ALA A 197 -2.03 10.87 2.26
N HIS A 198 -2.62 9.92 2.98
CA HIS A 198 -1.88 9.07 3.92
C HIS A 198 -1.19 7.88 3.20
N GLY A 199 -0.12 7.39 3.81
CA GLY A 199 0.75 6.32 3.33
C GLY A 199 2.06 6.80 2.67
N GLY A 200 2.33 8.11 2.61
CA GLY A 200 3.48 8.66 1.86
C GLY A 200 3.54 8.11 0.42
N SER A 201 4.72 7.65 0.00
CA SER A 201 4.93 6.94 -1.28
C SER A 201 4.04 5.70 -1.47
N TYR A 202 3.66 4.99 -0.39
CA TYR A 202 2.76 3.82 -0.47
C TYR A 202 1.29 4.18 -0.78
N SER A 203 0.93 5.48 -0.77
CA SER A 203 -0.41 5.94 -1.15
C SER A 203 -0.83 5.52 -2.58
N ILE A 204 0.14 5.36 -3.50
CA ILE A 204 -0.09 4.86 -4.86
C ILE A 204 -0.40 3.36 -4.86
N TYR A 205 0.37 2.53 -4.15
CA TYR A 205 0.08 1.10 -4.02
C TYR A 205 -1.25 0.85 -3.29
N HIS A 206 -1.60 1.71 -2.32
CA HIS A 206 -2.92 1.69 -1.68
C HIS A 206 -4.06 1.96 -2.69
N SER A 207 -3.90 2.94 -3.59
CA SER A 207 -4.92 3.23 -4.61
C SER A 207 -5.05 2.09 -5.63
N LEU A 208 -3.95 1.42 -5.98
CA LEU A 208 -3.97 0.21 -6.82
C LEU A 208 -4.67 -0.98 -6.15
N ALA A 209 -4.39 -1.25 -4.87
CA ALA A 209 -5.06 -2.31 -4.11
C ALA A 209 -6.59 -2.06 -3.99
N VAL A 210 -7.00 -0.79 -3.90
CA VAL A 210 -8.42 -0.41 -3.98
C VAL A 210 -8.97 -0.60 -5.41
N ALA A 211 -8.24 -0.21 -6.45
CA ALA A 211 -8.69 -0.37 -7.84
C ALA A 211 -8.84 -1.83 -8.28
N MET A 212 -8.02 -2.75 -7.75
CA MET A 212 -8.12 -4.20 -8.01
C MET A 212 -9.23 -4.89 -7.19
N GLY A 213 -9.78 -4.22 -6.17
CA GLY A 213 -10.79 -4.79 -5.27
C GLY A 213 -10.25 -5.68 -4.15
N ASP A 214 -8.94 -5.64 -3.90
CA ASP A 214 -8.32 -6.30 -2.74
C ASP A 214 -8.53 -5.50 -1.45
N LEU A 215 -8.72 -4.18 -1.57
CA LEU A 215 -9.07 -3.29 -0.47
C LEU A 215 -10.39 -2.54 -0.79
N PRO A 216 -11.37 -2.44 0.12
CA PRO A 216 -12.60 -1.70 -0.16
C PRO A 216 -12.37 -0.17 -0.18
N VAL A 217 -13.09 0.57 -1.03
CA VAL A 217 -12.95 2.04 -1.17
C VAL A 217 -13.18 2.80 0.15
N ASN A 218 -14.05 2.29 1.02
CA ASN A 218 -14.32 2.83 2.35
C ASN A 218 -13.49 2.16 3.46
N HIS A 219 -12.38 1.48 3.13
CA HIS A 219 -11.53 0.81 4.11
C HIS A 219 -11.05 1.77 5.21
N ARG A 220 -11.31 1.39 6.45
CA ARG A 220 -10.80 2.05 7.65
C ARG A 220 -9.78 1.14 8.33
N PRO A 221 -8.55 1.62 8.60
CA PRO A 221 -7.61 0.88 9.41
C PRO A 221 -8.19 0.60 10.80
N ASN A 222 -7.89 -0.57 11.36
CA ASN A 222 -8.18 -0.86 12.76
C ASN A 222 -7.00 -0.38 13.62
N PHE A 223 -7.26 0.52 14.57
CA PHE A 223 -6.27 1.06 15.50
C PHE A 223 -6.30 0.40 16.89
N ALA A 224 -7.08 -0.67 17.08
CA ALA A 224 -7.04 -1.47 18.29
C ALA A 224 -5.61 -1.98 18.54
N PHE A 225 -5.09 -1.75 19.75
CA PHE A 225 -3.73 -2.10 20.17
C PHE A 225 -2.59 -1.42 19.37
N SER A 226 -2.87 -0.36 18.60
CA SER A 226 -1.84 0.45 17.91
C SER A 226 -1.33 1.62 18.75
N GLU A 227 -1.44 1.56 20.08
CA GLU A 227 -0.91 2.58 21.00
C GLU A 227 0.61 2.47 21.13
N PRO A 228 1.35 3.59 21.28
CA PRO A 228 2.81 3.56 21.36
C PRO A 228 3.28 2.86 22.66
N PRO A 229 4.18 1.85 22.60
CA PRO A 229 4.64 1.07 23.75
C PRO A 229 5.67 1.79 24.64
N VAL A 230 5.85 3.10 24.43
CA VAL A 230 6.64 4.04 25.22
C VAL A 230 5.98 5.42 25.11
N GLN A 231 6.00 6.20 26.20
CA GLN A 231 5.59 7.60 26.14
C GLN A 231 6.72 8.44 25.52
N VAL A 232 6.38 9.32 24.57
CA VAL A 232 7.30 10.30 23.98
C VAL A 232 6.65 11.67 24.08
N GLY A 233 7.34 12.61 24.71
CA GLY A 233 6.88 13.98 24.92
C GLY A 233 5.59 14.11 25.76
N PRO A 234 4.92 15.28 25.72
CA PRO A 234 5.25 16.44 24.90
C PRO A 234 6.55 17.15 25.28
N PHE A 235 7.17 17.81 24.31
CA PHE A 235 8.36 18.66 24.52
C PHE A 235 8.06 20.11 24.13
N PRO A 236 8.68 21.13 24.76
CA PRO A 236 8.36 22.54 24.49
C PRO A 236 8.45 22.95 23.02
N GLN A 237 9.36 22.33 22.25
CA GLN A 237 9.57 22.59 20.82
C GLN A 237 8.40 22.13 19.94
N TRP A 238 7.41 21.40 20.48
CA TRP A 238 6.16 21.06 19.78
C TRP A 238 5.17 22.23 19.80
N GLY A 239 5.34 23.15 20.76
CA GLY A 239 4.60 24.41 20.91
C GLY A 239 5.20 25.58 20.13
N ASP A 240 6.05 25.31 19.14
CA ASP A 240 6.70 26.33 18.30
C ASP A 240 6.51 25.93 16.81
N PRO A 241 5.75 26.72 16.03
CA PRO A 241 5.40 26.39 14.64
C PRO A 241 6.60 26.39 13.68
N GLU A 242 7.76 26.92 14.09
CA GLU A 242 8.95 27.01 13.23
C GLU A 242 9.99 25.91 13.51
N LYS A 243 9.95 25.24 14.67
CA LYS A 243 10.92 24.18 15.02
C LYS A 243 10.66 22.91 14.24
N ILE A 244 9.40 22.47 14.19
CA ILE A 244 8.97 21.23 13.55
C ILE A 244 8.00 21.59 12.43
N VAL A 245 8.42 21.37 11.18
CA VAL A 245 7.69 21.83 9.97
C VAL A 245 7.49 20.72 8.92
N ALA A 246 8.01 19.52 9.15
CA ALA A 246 8.02 18.41 8.18
C ALA A 246 7.50 17.06 8.74
N MET A 247 7.06 17.02 10.00
CA MET A 247 6.39 15.89 10.65
C MET A 247 5.34 16.41 11.64
N ASP A 248 4.33 15.60 11.99
CA ASP A 248 3.42 15.93 13.10
C ASP A 248 3.99 15.38 14.42
N PRO A 249 4.41 16.23 15.38
CA PRO A 249 4.96 15.75 16.65
C PRO A 249 3.94 15.06 17.56
N PHE A 250 2.63 15.19 17.30
CA PHE A 250 1.56 14.48 18.01
C PHE A 250 1.09 13.21 17.26
N GLY A 251 1.71 12.87 16.12
CA GLY A 251 1.26 11.85 15.18
C GLY A 251 1.17 10.42 15.72
N HIS A 252 1.82 10.12 16.85
CA HIS A 252 1.78 8.84 17.58
C HIS A 252 0.63 8.74 18.58
N MET A 253 -0.01 9.87 18.92
CA MET A 253 -1.10 9.93 19.91
C MET A 253 -2.47 10.19 19.25
N THR A 254 -2.52 10.41 17.94
CA THR A 254 -3.72 10.76 17.14
C THR A 254 -4.94 9.88 17.45
N THR A 255 -4.76 8.57 17.55
CA THR A 255 -5.84 7.60 17.77
C THR A 255 -6.49 7.74 19.16
N ARG A 256 -5.69 8.08 20.18
CA ARG A 256 -6.13 8.33 21.55
C ARG A 256 -6.71 9.74 21.72
N LEU A 257 -6.06 10.75 21.14
CA LEU A 257 -6.45 12.16 21.24
C LEU A 257 -7.76 12.48 20.51
N TYR A 258 -8.02 11.83 19.38
CA TYR A 258 -9.18 12.12 18.53
C TYR A 258 -10.13 10.92 18.37
N SER A 259 -10.08 9.98 19.31
CA SER A 259 -10.96 8.81 19.41
C SER A 259 -12.43 9.17 19.20
N ASP A 260 -12.89 10.25 19.83
CA ASP A 260 -14.24 10.81 19.69
C ASP A 260 -14.64 11.16 18.26
N TYR A 261 -13.71 11.72 17.46
CA TYR A 261 -13.94 12.06 16.06
C TYR A 261 -13.87 10.81 15.16
N ILE A 262 -12.97 9.87 15.47
CA ILE A 262 -12.84 8.59 14.79
C ILE A 262 -14.13 7.75 14.98
N ASN A 263 -14.66 7.72 16.21
CA ASN A 263 -15.93 7.07 16.56
C ASN A 263 -17.13 7.74 15.88
N LYS A 264 -17.12 9.08 15.73
CA LYS A 264 -18.08 9.83 14.91
C LYS A 264 -17.87 9.63 13.39
N GLY A 265 -16.90 8.82 12.99
CA GLY A 265 -16.68 8.37 11.63
C GLY A 265 -15.83 9.30 10.76
N ILE A 266 -15.01 10.17 11.35
CA ILE A 266 -13.97 10.93 10.64
C ILE A 266 -12.73 10.04 10.48
N ASP A 267 -12.21 9.92 9.27
CA ASP A 267 -11.02 9.12 8.95
C ASP A 267 -9.75 9.93 9.26
N ILE A 268 -9.34 9.88 10.53
CA ILE A 268 -8.12 10.47 11.09
C ILE A 268 -7.14 9.33 11.37
N ARG A 269 -5.88 9.44 10.91
CA ARG A 269 -4.88 8.35 11.02
C ARG A 269 -3.60 8.84 11.71
N PRO A 270 -2.92 8.00 12.51
CA PRO A 270 -1.62 8.34 13.06
C PRO A 270 -0.59 8.46 11.94
N THR A 271 0.26 9.48 12.04
CA THR A 271 1.38 9.74 11.12
C THR A 271 2.72 9.32 11.72
N ILE A 272 2.74 8.85 12.97
CA ILE A 272 3.91 8.22 13.60
C ILE A 272 3.48 6.87 14.20
N ALA A 273 4.22 5.82 13.88
CA ALA A 273 4.09 4.51 14.48
C ALA A 273 5.33 4.21 15.34
N ILE A 274 5.11 3.83 16.60
CA ILE A 274 6.18 3.46 17.55
C ILE A 274 6.01 1.99 17.91
N THR A 275 7.06 1.19 17.79
CA THR A 275 7.06 -0.23 18.14
C THR A 275 8.33 -0.62 18.89
N LYS A 276 8.26 -1.68 19.70
CA LYS A 276 9.46 -2.37 20.21
C LYS A 276 9.73 -3.56 19.30
N ALA A 277 10.99 -3.75 18.90
CA ALA A 277 11.41 -4.80 17.99
C ALA A 277 12.78 -5.37 18.39
N HIS A 278 13.06 -6.59 17.98
CA HIS A 278 14.42 -7.14 18.04
C HIS A 278 15.04 -7.06 16.65
N MET A 279 16.28 -6.57 16.57
CA MET A 279 17.04 -6.40 15.34
C MET A 279 18.31 -7.25 15.37
N LYS A 280 18.72 -7.79 14.21
CA LYS A 280 20.07 -8.33 13.98
C LYS A 280 20.81 -7.42 13.02
N LEU A 281 22.07 -7.14 13.34
CA LEU A 281 23.03 -6.44 12.49
C LEU A 281 24.32 -7.25 12.51
N HIS A 282 24.91 -7.50 11.34
CA HIS A 282 26.06 -8.40 11.23
C HIS A 282 27.29 -7.85 11.97
N GLU A 283 27.48 -6.53 11.93
CA GLU A 283 28.57 -5.83 12.60
C GLU A 283 28.45 -5.91 14.14
N ILE A 284 27.22 -6.05 14.66
CA ILE A 284 26.93 -6.23 16.09
C ILE A 284 27.17 -7.68 16.50
N GLU A 285 26.69 -8.64 15.72
CA GLU A 285 26.94 -10.07 15.96
C GLU A 285 28.45 -10.33 16.05
N ASP A 286 29.23 -9.77 15.12
CA ASP A 286 30.69 -9.92 15.12
C ASP A 286 31.37 -9.07 16.22
N ALA A 287 30.79 -7.94 16.64
CA ALA A 287 31.26 -7.21 17.82
C ALA A 287 31.06 -8.00 19.13
N VAL A 288 29.97 -8.78 19.24
CA VAL A 288 29.71 -9.68 20.38
C VAL A 288 30.63 -10.91 20.32
N LYS A 289 30.76 -11.57 19.16
CA LYS A 289 31.69 -12.71 18.97
C LYS A 289 33.14 -12.36 19.32
N THR A 290 33.60 -11.17 18.92
CA THR A 290 34.97 -10.68 19.19
C THR A 290 35.14 -10.05 20.58
N GLY A 291 34.11 -10.04 21.43
CA GLY A 291 34.16 -9.48 22.79
C GLY A 291 34.27 -7.95 22.86
N ARG A 292 34.20 -7.26 21.71
CA ARG A 292 34.24 -5.79 21.59
C ARG A 292 32.99 -5.14 22.18
N LEU A 293 31.85 -5.80 22.05
CA LEU A 293 30.57 -5.40 22.61
C LEU A 293 30.11 -6.44 23.64
N ARG A 294 29.75 -5.99 24.84
CA ARG A 294 29.27 -6.87 25.91
C ARG A 294 27.76 -7.08 25.79
N ILE A 295 27.32 -8.29 26.12
CA ILE A 295 25.91 -8.64 26.30
C ILE A 295 25.49 -8.07 27.65
N ASP A 296 24.45 -7.22 27.67
CA ASP A 296 23.89 -6.63 28.89
C ASP A 296 22.51 -7.20 29.26
N GLY A 297 21.87 -7.93 28.34
CA GLY A 297 20.52 -8.47 28.50
C GLY A 297 19.41 -7.40 28.41
N HIS A 298 19.73 -6.18 27.96
CA HIS A 298 18.83 -5.03 27.94
C HIS A 298 18.83 -4.30 26.60
N VAL A 299 20.02 -3.93 26.10
CA VAL A 299 20.21 -3.41 24.73
C VAL A 299 20.71 -4.54 23.84
N VAL A 300 21.75 -5.27 24.28
CA VAL A 300 22.33 -6.43 23.59
C VAL A 300 21.89 -7.69 24.33
N LEU A 301 20.93 -8.41 23.75
CA LEU A 301 20.14 -9.42 24.44
C LEU A 301 20.88 -10.75 24.63
N ASN A 302 21.71 -11.15 23.66
CA ASN A 302 22.28 -12.50 23.60
C ASN A 302 23.55 -12.62 22.73
N LYS A 303 24.11 -13.83 22.71
CA LYS A 303 25.35 -14.19 21.98
C LYS A 303 25.25 -14.08 20.45
N THR A 304 24.04 -13.98 19.90
CA THR A 304 23.79 -13.79 18.45
C THR A 304 23.65 -12.32 18.05
N GLY A 305 24.00 -11.39 18.94
CA GLY A 305 23.96 -9.95 18.63
C GLY A 305 22.57 -9.38 18.41
N GLU A 306 21.52 -10.01 18.96
CA GLU A 306 20.17 -9.45 18.91
C GLU A 306 20.10 -8.19 19.79
N ILE A 307 19.56 -7.11 19.22
CA ILE A 307 19.37 -5.84 19.91
C ILE A 307 17.89 -5.57 20.11
N ALA A 308 17.49 -5.19 21.33
CA ALA A 308 16.19 -4.57 21.58
C ALA A 308 16.23 -3.09 21.16
N VAL A 309 15.40 -2.73 20.20
CA VAL A 309 15.24 -1.35 19.71
C VAL A 309 13.81 -0.87 19.88
N THR A 310 13.65 0.42 20.14
CA THR A 310 12.38 1.12 19.85
C THR A 310 12.48 1.67 18.42
N LYS A 311 11.64 1.18 17.51
CA LYS A 311 11.50 1.73 16.16
C LYS A 311 10.43 2.82 16.17
N VAL A 312 10.75 3.96 15.57
CA VAL A 312 9.82 5.07 15.31
C VAL A 312 9.79 5.30 13.81
N ALA A 313 8.66 5.02 13.16
CA ALA A 313 8.44 5.31 11.74
C ALA A 313 7.52 6.55 11.62
N VAL A 314 7.90 7.50 10.78
CA VAL A 314 7.27 8.83 10.67
C VAL A 314 6.91 9.13 9.22
N GLU A 315 5.64 9.42 8.97
CA GLU A 315 5.11 9.94 7.70
C GLU A 315 5.42 11.45 7.57
N PRO A 316 5.81 11.96 6.38
CA PRO A 316 6.04 13.38 6.17
C PRO A 316 4.75 14.19 6.29
N VAL A 317 4.79 15.24 7.12
CA VAL A 317 3.67 16.18 7.32
C VAL A 317 4.21 17.59 7.27
N TRP A 318 4.04 18.24 6.14
CA TRP A 318 4.65 19.54 5.84
C TRP A 318 3.72 20.69 6.20
N PHE A 319 4.17 21.56 7.09
CA PHE A 319 3.57 22.88 7.30
C PHE A 319 4.18 23.85 6.28
N LEU A 320 3.44 24.11 5.19
CA LEU A 320 3.96 24.79 3.99
C LEU A 320 4.62 26.16 4.27
N PRO A 321 4.09 27.05 5.15
CA PRO A 321 4.78 28.29 5.51
C PRO A 321 6.15 28.06 6.18
N GLY A 322 6.22 27.05 7.06
CA GLY A 322 7.45 26.67 7.75
C GLY A 322 8.49 26.04 6.83
N VAL A 323 8.05 25.20 5.88
CA VAL A 323 8.92 24.62 4.84
C VAL A 323 9.45 25.70 3.91
N ALA A 324 8.61 26.62 3.44
CA ALA A 324 9.04 27.75 2.60
C ALA A 324 10.11 28.61 3.31
N LYS A 325 9.89 28.92 4.59
CA LYS A 325 10.88 29.64 5.44
C LYS A 325 12.22 28.89 5.56
N ARG A 326 12.23 27.55 5.60
CA ARG A 326 13.48 26.75 5.63
C ARG A 326 14.25 26.79 4.30
N PHE A 327 13.56 26.94 3.17
CA PHE A 327 14.18 27.11 1.85
C PHE A 327 14.50 28.58 1.51
N GLY A 328 14.09 29.55 2.33
CA GLY A 328 14.33 30.98 2.08
C GLY A 328 13.42 31.59 1.00
N ILE A 329 12.30 30.93 0.68
CA ILE A 329 11.32 31.36 -0.34
C ILE A 329 9.96 31.64 0.29
N ASP A 330 9.05 32.26 -0.46
CA ASP A 330 7.67 32.45 -0.03
C ASP A 330 6.81 31.18 -0.24
N GLU A 331 5.68 31.10 0.46
CA GLU A 331 4.76 29.96 0.40
C GLU A 331 4.13 29.78 -0.99
N GLY A 332 3.91 30.87 -1.74
CA GLY A 332 3.35 30.85 -3.09
C GLY A 332 4.32 30.25 -4.10
N THR A 333 5.59 30.67 -4.08
CA THR A 333 6.65 30.08 -4.90
C THR A 333 6.84 28.59 -4.59
N LEU A 334 6.88 28.20 -3.30
CA LEU A 334 6.94 26.79 -2.91
C LEU A 334 5.76 25.98 -3.48
N ARG A 335 4.52 26.47 -3.30
CA ARG A 335 3.30 25.83 -3.84
C ARG A 335 3.32 25.74 -5.36
N ARG A 336 3.86 26.75 -6.04
CA ARG A 336 3.90 26.83 -7.51
C ARG A 336 4.88 25.81 -8.09
N ALA A 337 6.09 25.73 -7.55
CA ALA A 337 7.08 24.71 -7.92
C ALA A 337 6.55 23.30 -7.63
N LEU A 338 6.05 23.05 -6.41
CA LEU A 338 5.47 21.75 -6.04
C LEU A 338 4.31 21.31 -6.94
N PHE A 339 3.54 22.22 -7.52
CA PHE A 339 2.46 21.89 -8.45
C PHE A 339 2.96 21.64 -9.88
N GLU A 340 3.74 22.56 -10.46
CA GLU A 340 4.19 22.45 -11.86
C GLU A 340 5.20 21.30 -12.03
N ASP A 341 6.20 21.23 -11.17
CA ASP A 341 7.31 20.27 -11.28
C ASP A 341 6.89 18.83 -10.92
N THR A 342 5.70 18.65 -10.33
CA THR A 342 5.06 17.33 -10.14
C THR A 342 3.96 17.03 -11.17
N GLY A 343 4.00 17.71 -12.32
CA GLY A 343 3.11 17.45 -13.47
C GLY A 343 1.66 17.90 -13.25
N GLY A 344 1.45 18.94 -12.44
CA GLY A 344 0.11 19.42 -12.05
C GLY A 344 -0.54 18.61 -10.93
N SER A 345 0.23 17.84 -10.16
CA SER A 345 -0.30 17.05 -9.05
C SER A 345 -0.77 17.95 -7.90
N TYR A 346 -1.81 17.51 -7.19
CA TYR A 346 -2.47 18.23 -6.09
C TYR A 346 -2.84 19.69 -6.42
N PRO A 347 -3.82 19.95 -7.32
CA PRO A 347 -4.28 21.31 -7.65
C PRO A 347 -4.68 22.18 -6.45
N GLU A 348 -5.04 21.57 -5.31
CA GLU A 348 -5.19 22.26 -4.03
C GLU A 348 -3.96 23.11 -3.62
N LEU A 349 -2.74 22.80 -4.07
CA LEU A 349 -1.54 23.61 -3.78
C LEU A 349 -1.68 25.05 -4.27
N ILE A 350 -2.22 25.25 -5.48
CA ILE A 350 -2.46 26.57 -6.10
C ILE A 350 -3.77 27.20 -5.61
N THR A 351 -4.80 26.38 -5.42
CA THR A 351 -6.19 26.84 -5.26
C THR A 351 -6.66 26.92 -3.81
N ARG A 352 -6.05 26.16 -2.89
CA ARG A 352 -6.36 26.12 -1.45
C ARG A 352 -5.23 26.69 -0.62
N ASN A 353 -5.07 28.02 -0.69
CA ASN A 353 -4.12 28.76 0.16
C ASN A 353 -4.52 28.77 1.65
N ASP A 354 -5.75 28.37 1.97
CA ASP A 354 -6.24 28.09 3.33
C ASP A 354 -5.67 26.79 3.92
N LEU A 355 -5.39 25.78 3.09
CA LEU A 355 -4.86 24.50 3.54
C LEU A 355 -3.33 24.60 3.71
N LYS A 356 -2.87 24.86 4.94
CA LYS A 356 -1.44 25.04 5.26
C LYS A 356 -0.64 23.74 5.43
N ILE A 357 -1.31 22.58 5.44
CA ILE A 357 -0.68 21.26 5.58
C ILE A 357 -0.67 20.49 4.26
N PHE A 358 0.44 19.83 3.98
CA PHE A 358 0.60 18.89 2.88
C PHE A 358 1.22 17.58 3.38
N LEU A 359 0.66 16.43 2.98
CA LEU A 359 1.29 15.12 3.13
C LEU A 359 1.84 14.70 1.76
N PRO A 360 3.12 15.00 1.45
CA PRO A 360 3.72 14.66 0.16
C PRO A 360 3.88 13.13 0.00
N PRO A 361 3.74 12.58 -1.22
CA PRO A 361 3.83 11.15 -1.51
C PRO A 361 5.30 10.65 -1.57
N ILE A 362 6.13 11.06 -0.63
CA ILE A 362 7.57 10.76 -0.57
C ILE A 362 7.88 9.71 0.51
N GLY A 363 9.15 9.33 0.63
CA GLY A 363 9.64 8.47 1.71
C GLY A 363 9.41 9.11 3.10
N GLY A 364 9.22 8.26 4.11
CA GLY A 364 9.18 8.68 5.51
C GLY A 364 10.57 8.84 6.10
N LEU A 365 10.64 8.95 7.43
CA LEU A 365 11.87 8.67 8.16
C LEU A 365 11.65 7.55 9.18
N THR A 366 12.70 6.77 9.44
CA THR A 366 12.71 5.76 10.51
C THR A 366 13.87 6.05 11.47
N ALA A 367 13.56 6.22 12.75
CA ALA A 367 14.55 6.23 13.82
C ALA A 367 14.55 4.88 14.58
N TYR A 368 15.74 4.40 14.92
CA TYR A 368 15.93 3.25 15.81
C TYR A 368 16.63 3.75 17.08
N ILE A 369 15.95 3.63 18.22
CA ILE A 369 16.46 4.04 19.52
C ILE A 369 16.97 2.80 20.26
N PHE A 370 18.23 2.85 20.66
CA PHE A 370 18.96 1.78 21.34
C PHE A 370 19.04 2.13 22.82
N GLY A 371 18.40 1.33 23.68
CA GLY A 371 18.26 1.65 25.11
C GLY A 371 17.07 2.57 25.43
N PRO A 372 17.08 3.24 26.62
CA PRO A 372 15.91 3.93 27.14
C PRO A 372 15.55 5.20 26.36
N VAL A 373 14.28 5.34 25.99
CA VAL A 373 13.77 6.41 25.11
C VAL A 373 13.68 7.75 25.83
N GLU A 374 13.38 7.73 27.13
CA GLU A 374 13.34 8.89 28.02
C GLU A 374 14.68 9.64 28.13
N ARG A 375 15.79 8.95 27.85
CA ARG A 375 17.15 9.53 27.84
C ARG A 375 17.48 10.31 26.58
N VAL A 376 16.69 10.18 25.50
CA VAL A 376 16.91 10.91 24.23
C VAL A 376 16.69 12.43 24.41
N SER A 377 15.93 12.83 25.44
CA SER A 377 15.70 14.22 25.81
C SER A 377 16.52 14.72 27.01
N ASP A 378 17.39 13.88 27.61
CA ASP A 378 18.18 14.25 28.79
C ASP A 378 19.52 14.90 28.40
N PRO A 379 19.76 16.20 28.68
CA PRO A 379 21.01 16.87 28.34
C PRO A 379 22.23 16.33 29.10
N ASN A 380 22.04 15.52 30.15
CA ASN A 380 23.12 14.89 30.90
C ASN A 380 23.61 13.58 30.25
N VAL A 381 22.86 13.03 29.28
CA VAL A 381 23.20 11.78 28.61
C VAL A 381 23.89 12.06 27.27
N LYS A 382 25.06 11.45 27.06
CA LYS A 382 25.74 11.49 25.76
C LYS A 382 25.05 10.54 24.78
N LEU A 383 24.47 11.11 23.72
CA LEU A 383 23.85 10.35 22.63
C LEU A 383 24.84 10.17 21.48
N ALA A 384 24.75 9.03 20.79
CA ALA A 384 25.41 8.79 19.51
C ALA A 384 24.34 8.70 18.42
N LEU A 385 24.46 9.53 17.37
CA LEU A 385 23.56 9.54 16.22
C LEU A 385 24.33 9.07 14.98
N ARG A 386 23.83 8.01 14.32
CA ARG A 386 24.23 7.62 12.98
C ARG A 386 23.06 7.92 12.05
N VAL A 387 23.23 8.90 11.16
CA VAL A 387 22.34 9.07 10.01
C VAL A 387 22.70 8.00 8.99
N HIS A 388 21.69 7.39 8.38
CA HIS A 388 21.80 6.54 7.21
C HIS A 388 20.76 7.03 6.22
N ASP A 389 21.16 7.18 4.96
CA ASP A 389 20.25 7.59 3.89
C ASP A 389 19.44 6.38 3.41
N GLU A 390 18.16 6.58 3.12
CA GLU A 390 17.28 5.50 2.65
C GLU A 390 17.22 5.53 1.13
N CYS A 391 18.07 4.70 0.50
CA CYS A 391 18.20 4.57 -0.96
C CYS A 391 16.94 3.97 -1.62
N ASN A 392 15.84 4.73 -1.61
CA ASN A 392 14.55 4.41 -2.23
C ASN A 392 14.57 4.52 -3.77
N GLY A 393 15.70 4.93 -4.36
CA GLY A 393 15.93 5.02 -5.79
C GLY A 393 17.43 5.05 -6.10
N SER A 394 17.77 4.90 -7.38
CA SER A 394 19.13 5.14 -7.88
C SER A 394 19.22 6.54 -8.46
N ASP A 395 20.16 7.34 -7.96
CA ASP A 395 20.46 8.72 -8.40
C ASP A 395 20.75 8.83 -9.91
N VAL A 396 21.10 7.70 -10.55
CA VAL A 396 21.38 7.54 -11.98
C VAL A 396 20.19 7.90 -12.90
N PHE A 397 18.97 8.03 -12.39
CA PHE A 397 17.75 8.27 -13.17
C PHE A 397 16.92 9.49 -12.70
N SER A 398 17.52 10.41 -11.93
CA SER A 398 16.85 11.59 -11.36
C SER A 398 17.05 12.86 -12.20
#